data_AF-A0A6M0P6Z7-F1
#
_entry.id   AF-A0A6M0P6Z7-F1
#
_cell.length_a   1.000
_cell.length_b   1.000
_cell.length_c   1.000
_cell.angle_alpha   90.00
_cell.angle_beta   90.00
_cell.angle_gamma   90.00
#
_symmetry.space_group_name_H-M   'P 1'
#
loop_
_entity.id
_entity.type
_entity.pdbx_description
1 polymer ?
#
loop_
_entity_poly.entity_id
_entity_poly.type
_entity_poly.pdbx_seq_one_letter_code
_entity_poly.pdbx_strand_id
1 'polypeptide(L)'
;MNGITIKSILLGIGIIILICLLIHIPNKGYHRVTIVEKYYAANPKNNSKAVGVTTKKKISVPTSTSKPYCAMQFSNGKILDLDCHTYLDYEVKEKVKIKWKGNKLVDIRRK
;
A
#
# COMPACT_ATOMS: atom_id res chain seq x y z
N MET A 1 -27.86 33.90 27.68
CA MET A 1 -27.74 32.59 26.99
C MET A 1 -28.19 31.50 27.94
N ASN A 2 -29.33 30.85 27.66
CA ASN A 2 -29.88 29.84 28.55
C ASN A 2 -29.00 28.58 28.49
N GLY A 3 -28.81 27.86 29.60
CA GLY A 3 -27.98 26.64 29.64
C GLY A 3 -28.40 25.57 28.61
N ILE A 4 -29.67 25.62 28.19
CA ILE A 4 -30.23 24.76 27.13
C ILE A 4 -29.61 25.11 25.75
N THR A 5 -29.46 26.38 25.41
CA THR A 5 -28.87 26.82 24.13
C THR A 5 -27.39 26.43 24.00
N ILE A 6 -26.63 26.46 25.11
CA ILE A 6 -25.22 26.07 25.13
C ILE A 6 -25.06 24.55 24.92
N LYS A 7 -25.91 23.74 25.58
CA LYS A 7 -25.92 22.28 25.42
C LYS A 7 -26.26 21.86 23.99
N SER A 8 -27.23 22.52 23.35
CA SER A 8 -27.60 22.22 21.96
C SER A 8 -26.49 22.58 20.95
N ILE A 9 -25.76 23.68 21.16
CA ILE A 9 -24.62 24.05 20.31
C ILE A 9 -23.48 23.04 20.46
N LEU A 10 -23.19 22.62 21.70
CA LEU A 10 -22.15 21.64 21.98
C LEU A 10 -22.46 20.28 21.33
N LEU A 11 -23.73 19.86 21.35
CA LEU A 11 -24.19 18.65 20.68
C LEU A 11 -24.04 18.75 19.16
N GLY A 12 -24.39 19.90 18.57
CA GLY A 12 -24.24 20.15 17.14
C GLY A 12 -22.79 20.04 16.67
N ILE A 13 -21.85 20.64 17.40
CA ILE A 13 -20.41 20.55 17.10
C ILE A 13 -19.93 19.09 17.19
N GLY A 14 -20.36 18.34 18.21
CA GLY A 14 -20.02 16.92 18.35
C GLY A 14 -20.48 16.08 17.16
N ILE A 15 -21.70 16.32 16.67
CA ILE A 15 -22.24 15.62 15.49
C ILE A 15 -21.44 15.95 14.23
N ILE A 16 -21.07 17.22 14.02
CA ILE A 16 -20.28 17.65 12.87
C ILE A 16 -18.90 16.98 12.88
N ILE A 17 -18.23 16.92 14.03
CA ILE A 17 -16.95 16.22 14.18
C ILE A 17 -17.09 14.74 13.84
N LEU A 18 -18.17 14.10 14.29
CA LEU A 18 -18.45 12.69 14.01
C LEU A 18 -18.62 12.44 12.49
N ILE A 19 -19.34 13.32 11.80
CA ILE A 19 -19.55 13.23 10.33
C ILE A 19 -18.23 13.43 9.58
N CYS A 20 -17.42 14.42 9.98
CA CYS A 20 -16.11 14.64 9.38
C CYS A 20 -15.18 13.42 9.53
N LEU A 21 -15.20 12.76 10.69
CA LEU A 21 -14.43 11.54 10.94
C LEU A 21 -14.90 10.37 10.07
N LEU A 22 -16.21 10.21 9.86
CA LEU A 22 -16.77 9.15 9.01
C LEU A 22 -16.42 9.34 7.53
N ILE A 23 -16.46 10.58 7.03
CA ILE A 23 -16.11 10.90 5.63
C ILE A 23 -14.60 10.69 5.38
N HIS A 24 -13.77 10.94 6.38
CA HIS A 24 -12.32 10.73 6.28
C HIS A 24 -11.87 9.28 6.39
N ILE A 25 -12.77 8.29 6.41
CA ILE A 25 -12.39 6.88 6.33
C ILE A 25 -12.05 6.58 4.86
N PRO A 26 -10.76 6.49 4.48
CA PRO A 26 -10.42 6.13 3.11
C PRO A 26 -10.98 4.74 2.83
N ASN A 27 -11.75 4.61 1.76
CA ASN A 27 -12.28 3.34 1.30
C ASN A 27 -11.11 2.47 0.83
N LYS A 28 -10.53 1.67 1.75
CA LYS A 28 -9.43 0.74 1.48
C LYS A 28 -9.97 -0.54 0.84
N GLY A 29 -10.72 -0.39 -0.25
CA GLY A 29 -11.23 -1.48 -1.04
C GLY A 29 -10.10 -2.26 -1.73
N TYR A 30 -10.40 -3.47 -2.20
CA TYR A 30 -9.50 -4.16 -3.11
C TYR A 30 -9.50 -3.47 -4.47
N HIS A 31 -8.32 -3.29 -5.05
CA HIS A 31 -8.18 -2.82 -6.42
C HIS A 31 -7.78 -3.98 -7.32
N ARG A 32 -8.52 -4.16 -8.42
CA ARG A 32 -8.18 -5.14 -9.46
C ARG A 32 -7.06 -4.58 -10.33
N VAL A 33 -5.94 -5.30 -10.38
CA VAL A 33 -4.74 -4.90 -11.12
C VAL A 33 -4.06 -6.12 -11.73
N THR A 34 -3.12 -5.87 -12.63
CA THR A 34 -2.23 -6.90 -13.18
C THR A 34 -0.82 -6.71 -12.62
N ILE A 35 -0.14 -7.80 -12.27
CA ILE A 35 1.28 -7.75 -11.90
C ILE A 35 2.10 -7.50 -13.16
N VAL A 36 2.85 -6.41 -13.20
CA VAL A 36 3.62 -5.98 -14.38
C VAL A 36 5.07 -6.43 -14.29
N GLU A 37 5.66 -6.39 -13.10
CA GLU A 37 7.06 -6.75 -12.89
C GLU A 37 7.32 -7.13 -11.43
N LYS A 38 8.31 -7.99 -11.19
CA LYS A 38 8.85 -8.28 -9.86
C LYS A 38 10.27 -7.72 -9.75
N TYR A 39 10.59 -7.08 -8.64
CA TYR A 39 11.91 -6.53 -8.34
C TYR A 39 12.52 -7.23 -7.15
N TYR A 40 13.82 -7.52 -7.23
CA TYR A 40 14.57 -8.19 -6.17
C TYR A 40 15.90 -7.50 -5.90
N ALA A 41 16.24 -7.35 -4.61
CA ALA A 41 17.57 -7.01 -4.14
C ALA A 41 17.97 -7.97 -3.02
N ALA A 42 18.99 -8.81 -3.27
CA ALA A 42 19.49 -9.77 -2.27
C ALA A 42 20.10 -9.09 -1.04
N ASN A 43 20.82 -7.98 -1.24
CA ASN A 43 21.48 -7.24 -0.17
C ASN A 43 21.38 -5.73 -0.40
N PRO A 44 20.29 -5.09 0.05
CA PRO A 44 20.05 -3.66 -0.13
C PRO A 44 21.09 -2.77 0.55
N LYS A 45 21.79 -3.28 1.57
CA LYS A 45 22.83 -2.55 2.30
C LYS A 45 24.07 -2.27 1.44
N ASN A 46 24.44 -3.20 0.56
CA ASN A 46 25.59 -3.06 -0.33
C ASN A 46 25.19 -2.60 -1.74
N ASN A 47 23.93 -2.79 -2.11
CA ASN A 47 23.43 -2.42 -3.43
C ASN A 47 22.02 -1.86 -3.29
N SER A 48 21.93 -0.53 -3.26
CA SER A 48 20.71 0.26 -3.10
C SER A 48 19.76 0.16 -4.30
N LYS A 49 19.87 -0.88 -5.13
CA LYS A 49 19.09 -1.08 -6.34
C LYS A 49 18.48 -2.48 -6.36
N ALA A 50 17.16 -2.56 -6.50
CA ALA A 50 16.48 -3.80 -6.85
C ALA A 50 16.34 -3.92 -8.37
N VAL A 51 16.49 -5.15 -8.88
CA VAL A 51 16.49 -5.45 -10.31
C VAL A 51 15.20 -6.17 -10.70
N GLY A 52 14.56 -5.69 -11.77
CA GLY A 52 13.38 -6.30 -12.35
C GLY A 52 13.70 -7.68 -12.94
N VAL A 53 12.86 -8.67 -12.67
CA VAL A 53 13.06 -10.06 -13.12
C VAL A 53 12.99 -10.13 -14.64
N THR A 54 11.99 -9.50 -15.24
CA THR A 54 11.70 -9.56 -16.68
C THR A 54 12.47 -8.49 -17.46
N THR A 55 12.36 -7.23 -17.04
CA THR A 55 12.86 -6.04 -17.75
C THR A 55 14.30 -5.67 -17.41
N LYS A 56 14.89 -6.26 -16.37
CA LYS A 56 16.20 -5.91 -15.81
C LYS A 56 16.34 -4.44 -15.38
N LYS A 57 15.24 -3.69 -15.33
CA LYS A 57 15.23 -2.30 -14.86
C LYS A 57 15.61 -2.23 -13.38
N LYS A 58 16.35 -1.20 -13.01
CA LYS A 58 16.81 -0.99 -11.63
C LYS A 58 15.96 0.08 -10.96
N ILE A 59 15.44 -0.21 -9.77
CA ILE A 59 14.73 0.75 -8.91
C ILE A 59 15.53 0.99 -7.65
N SER A 60 15.48 2.23 -7.14
CA SER A 60 16.12 2.57 -5.87
C SER A 60 15.39 1.92 -4.72
N VAL A 61 16.13 1.39 -3.75
CA VAL A 61 15.58 0.78 -2.53
C VAL A 61 16.12 1.44 -1.28
N PRO A 62 15.34 1.52 -0.20
CA PRO A 62 15.82 2.03 1.08
C PRO A 62 17.03 1.20 1.56
N THR A 63 18.17 1.87 1.76
CA THR A 63 19.45 1.25 2.18
C THR A 63 19.48 0.80 3.64
N SER A 64 18.39 1.02 4.39
CA SER A 64 18.33 0.79 5.84
C SER A 64 18.13 -0.68 6.24
N THR A 65 18.03 -1.60 5.28
CA THR A 65 17.71 -3.01 5.57
C THR A 65 18.79 -3.97 5.08
N SER A 66 19.21 -4.89 5.96
CA SER A 66 20.13 -6.00 5.65
C SER A 66 19.42 -7.24 5.09
N LYS A 67 18.08 -7.24 5.11
CA LYS A 67 17.25 -8.33 4.60
C LYS A 67 17.04 -8.18 3.09
N PRO A 68 16.79 -9.29 2.37
CA PRO A 68 16.37 -9.21 0.97
C PRO A 68 15.15 -8.31 0.82
N TYR A 69 15.15 -7.48 -0.22
CA TYR A 69 14.05 -6.59 -0.55
C TYR A 69 13.34 -7.11 -1.80
N CYS A 70 12.01 -7.17 -1.73
CA CYS A 70 11.14 -7.49 -2.85
C CYS A 70 10.10 -6.40 -3.05
N ALA A 71 9.82 -6.12 -4.31
CA ALA A 71 8.70 -5.27 -4.69
C ALA A 71 8.02 -5.78 -5.96
N MET A 72 6.77 -5.42 -6.13
CA MET A 72 5.99 -5.71 -7.34
C MET A 72 5.47 -4.41 -7.92
N GLN A 73 5.58 -4.28 -9.24
CA GLN A 73 4.88 -3.24 -9.99
C GLN A 73 3.54 -3.77 -10.45
N PHE A 74 2.52 -2.93 -10.33
CA PHE A 74 1.15 -3.23 -10.74
C PHE A 74 0.70 -2.31 -11.87
N SER A 75 -0.33 -2.73 -12.60
CA SER A 75 -0.89 -2.00 -13.75
C SER A 75 -1.48 -0.63 -13.40
N ASN A 76 -1.71 -0.34 -12.12
CA ASN A 76 -2.11 0.98 -11.63
C ASN A 76 -0.92 1.94 -11.43
N GLY A 77 0.28 1.56 -11.88
CA GLY A 77 1.51 2.36 -11.78
C GLY A 77 2.17 2.33 -10.40
N LYS A 78 1.63 1.58 -9.43
CA LYS A 78 2.23 1.46 -8.09
C LYS A 78 3.32 0.40 -8.08
N ILE A 79 4.41 0.70 -7.39
CA ILE A 79 5.42 -0.27 -6.97
C ILE A 79 5.27 -0.42 -5.46
N LEU A 80 5.00 -1.63 -4.99
CA LEU A 80 4.74 -1.90 -3.58
C LEU A 80 5.75 -2.89 -3.02
N ASP A 81 6.26 -2.59 -1.84
CA ASP A 81 7.12 -3.43 -1.02
C ASP A 81 6.34 -4.64 -0.52
N LEU A 82 6.98 -5.81 -0.54
CA LEU A 82 6.39 -7.05 -0.11
C LEU A 82 7.41 -8.00 0.52
N ASP A 83 6.91 -8.97 1.27
CA ASP A 83 7.75 -10.03 1.84
C ASP A 83 8.17 -11.01 0.74
N CYS A 84 9.48 -11.21 0.61
CA CYS A 84 10.07 -12.05 -0.43
C CYS A 84 9.67 -13.52 -0.37
N HIS A 85 9.25 -14.04 0.78
CA HIS A 85 8.87 -15.43 0.96
C HIS A 85 7.38 -15.64 0.74
N THR A 86 6.55 -14.70 1.18
CA THR A 86 5.08 -14.87 1.20
C THR A 86 4.43 -14.87 -0.17
N TYR A 87 5.01 -14.18 -1.17
CA TYR A 87 4.34 -13.92 -2.46
C TYR A 87 5.14 -14.43 -3.67
N LEU A 88 5.88 -15.52 -3.47
CA LEU A 88 6.67 -16.15 -4.53
C LEU A 88 5.79 -16.74 -5.64
N ASP A 89 4.63 -17.26 -5.27
CA ASP A 89 3.70 -18.01 -6.12
C ASP A 89 2.94 -17.13 -7.14
N TYR A 90 2.99 -15.81 -7.00
CA TYR A 90 2.37 -14.88 -7.94
C TYR A 90 3.26 -14.61 -9.15
N GLU A 91 2.68 -14.74 -10.35
CA GLU A 91 3.39 -14.60 -11.62
C GLU A 91 3.23 -13.20 -12.23
N VAL A 92 4.23 -12.80 -13.03
CA VAL A 92 4.12 -11.59 -13.85
C VAL A 92 3.03 -11.82 -14.90
N LYS A 93 2.23 -10.78 -15.19
CA LYS A 93 1.00 -10.78 -16.01
C LYS A 93 -0.25 -11.38 -15.33
N GLU A 94 -0.14 -11.85 -14.09
CA GLU A 94 -1.30 -12.37 -13.35
C GLU A 94 -2.26 -11.24 -12.94
N LYS A 95 -3.57 -11.51 -13.01
CA LYS A 95 -4.64 -10.59 -12.58
C LYS A 95 -5.01 -10.85 -11.12
N VAL A 96 -4.85 -9.84 -10.27
CA VAL A 96 -5.01 -9.95 -8.82
C VAL A 96 -5.81 -8.79 -8.24
N LYS A 97 -6.28 -8.97 -7.02
CA LYS A 97 -6.83 -7.91 -6.17
C LYS A 97 -5.82 -7.56 -5.11
N ILE A 98 -5.48 -6.27 -4.99
CA ILE A 98 -4.52 -5.80 -3.98
C ILE A 98 -5.14 -4.80 -3.01
N LYS A 99 -4.59 -4.79 -1.79
CA LYS A 99 -4.71 -3.70 -0.81
C LYS A 99 -3.32 -3.26 -0.40
N TRP A 100 -3.14 -1.96 -0.17
CA TRP A 100 -1.87 -1.40 0.25
C TRP A 100 -2.06 -0.32 1.32
N LYS A 101 -0.97 -0.03 2.04
CA LYS A 101 -0.88 1.08 3.00
C LYS A 101 0.47 1.76 2.83
N GLY A 102 0.46 3.01 2.35
CA GLY A 102 1.69 3.68 1.92
C GLY A 102 2.33 2.91 0.76
N ASN A 103 3.60 2.53 0.92
CA ASN A 103 4.34 1.74 -0.08
C ASN A 103 4.31 0.24 0.18
N LYS A 104 3.61 -0.25 1.22
CA LYS A 104 3.57 -1.67 1.56
C LYS A 104 2.31 -2.35 1.02
N LEU A 105 2.50 -3.49 0.37
CA LEU A 105 1.42 -4.43 0.06
C LEU A 105 0.90 -5.04 1.36
N VAL A 106 -0.40 -4.91 1.59
CA VAL A 106 -1.07 -5.42 2.81
C VAL A 106 -1.73 -6.77 2.53
N ASP A 107 -2.32 -6.92 1.35
CA ASP A 107 -3.00 -8.15 0.94
C ASP A 107 -3.05 -8.24 -0.58
N ILE A 108 -2.96 -9.46 -1.10
CA ILE A 108 -3.06 -9.81 -2.52
C ILE A 108 -3.85 -11.11 -2.66
N ARG A 109 -4.79 -11.13 -3.60
CA ARG A 109 -5.68 -12.28 -3.81
C ARG A 109 -5.87 -12.58 -5.29
N ARG A 110 -5.93 -13.87 -5.60
CA ARG A 110 -6.47 -14.35 -6.88
C ARG A 110 -7.99 -14.28 -6.82
N LYS A 111 -8.58 -13.63 -7.83
CA LYS A 111 -10.03 -13.41 -8.04
C LYS A 111 -10.79 -12.46 -7.11
#